data_AF-A0A4R2RC65-F1
#
_entry.id   AF-A0A4R2RC65-F1
#
_cell.length_a   1.000
_cell.length_b   1.000
_cell.length_c   1.000
_cell.angle_alpha   90.00
_cell.angle_beta   90.00
_cell.angle_gamma   90.00
#
_symmetry.space_group_name_H-M   'P 1'
#
loop_
_entity.id
_entity.type
_entity.pdbx_description
1 polymer ?
#
loop_
_entity_poly.entity_id
_entity_poly.type
_entity_poly.pdbx_seq_one_letter_code
_entity_poly.pdbx_strand_id
1 'polypeptide(L)'
;MLDLTYQAITTIPRPYTQKIQDVDWKAVIEGLQRRPRAVSYSAFVGIMPLELRSFLRESEGMERKQRLQWLRRWLDQYALSEIGKAISDVASRSPVSLEHVEHQL
;
A
#
# COMPACT_ATOMS: atom_id res chain seq x y z
N MET A 1 -5.22 -49.93 3.03
CA MET A 1 -6.54 -50.51 2.69
C MET A 1 -7.49 -49.32 2.55
N LEU A 2 -7.89 -48.98 1.33
CA LEU A 2 -8.76 -47.82 1.02
C LEU A 2 -10.21 -48.30 0.99
N ASP A 3 -11.13 -47.52 1.57
CA ASP A 3 -12.56 -47.74 1.38
C ASP A 3 -13.07 -47.00 0.12
N LEU A 4 -14.06 -47.59 -0.54
CA LEU A 4 -14.47 -47.42 -1.94
C LEU A 4 -15.60 -46.41 -2.16
N THR A 5 -15.88 -45.52 -1.20
CA THR A 5 -17.12 -44.73 -1.21
C THR A 5 -16.99 -43.26 -1.56
N TYR A 6 -15.77 -42.70 -1.72
CA TYR A 6 -15.54 -41.33 -2.24
C TYR A 6 -16.46 -40.25 -1.63
N GLN A 7 -16.91 -40.42 -0.39
CA GLN A 7 -17.72 -39.41 0.31
C GLN A 7 -16.79 -38.59 1.18
N ALA A 8 -16.73 -37.29 0.90
CA ALA A 8 -16.00 -36.33 1.71
C ALA A 8 -16.63 -36.25 3.11
N ILE A 9 -16.12 -37.05 4.04
CA ILE A 9 -16.48 -36.94 5.45
C ILE A 9 -15.79 -35.69 5.97
N THR A 10 -16.59 -34.67 6.28
CA THR A 10 -16.24 -33.38 6.87
C THR A 10 -15.73 -32.29 5.91
N THR A 11 -16.54 -31.24 5.74
CA THR A 11 -16.06 -29.92 5.31
C THR A 11 -15.50 -29.24 6.55
N ILE A 12 -14.20 -29.42 6.79
CA ILE A 12 -13.47 -28.56 7.73
C ILE A 12 -13.52 -27.15 7.11
N PRO A 13 -14.05 -26.11 7.79
CA PRO A 13 -13.94 -24.76 7.31
C PRO A 13 -12.45 -24.44 7.27
N ARG A 14 -11.89 -24.45 6.06
CA ARG A 14 -10.52 -24.05 5.80
C ARG A 14 -10.26 -22.75 6.58
N PRO A 15 -9.31 -22.69 7.53
CA PRO A 15 -8.91 -21.44 8.21
C PRO A 15 -8.11 -20.53 7.26
N TYR A 16 -8.49 -20.53 5.99
CA TYR A 16 -8.05 -19.63 4.95
C TYR A 16 -9.01 -18.44 4.83
N THR A 17 -9.83 -18.19 5.86
CA THR A 17 -10.47 -16.89 6.06
C THR A 17 -9.37 -15.88 6.37
N GLN A 18 -8.72 -15.42 5.31
CA GLN A 18 -8.13 -14.10 5.07
C GLN A 18 -8.11 -13.14 6.27
N LYS A 19 -7.49 -13.53 7.38
CA LYS A 19 -6.81 -12.56 8.23
C LYS A 19 -5.56 -12.21 7.45
N ILE A 20 -5.73 -11.35 6.44
CA ILE A 20 -4.68 -10.42 6.03
C ILE A 20 -4.18 -9.90 7.37
N GLN A 21 -2.98 -10.31 7.78
CA GLN A 21 -2.38 -9.73 8.98
C GLN A 21 -2.54 -8.23 8.82
N ASP A 22 -3.16 -7.59 9.81
CA ASP A 22 -3.27 -6.15 9.84
C ASP A 22 -1.83 -5.64 9.95
N VAL A 23 -1.22 -5.37 8.79
CA VAL A 23 0.13 -4.87 8.72
C VAL A 23 0.07 -3.51 9.36
N ASP A 24 0.89 -3.29 10.39
CA ASP A 24 1.00 -1.98 11.02
C ASP A 24 1.69 -1.02 10.05
N TRP A 25 0.89 -0.49 9.12
CA TRP A 25 1.36 0.38 8.06
C TRP A 25 1.93 1.67 8.64
N LYS A 26 1.46 2.11 9.81
CA LYS A 26 2.02 3.27 10.51
C LYS A 26 3.49 3.03 10.87
N ALA A 27 3.81 1.90 11.49
CA ALA A 27 5.18 1.52 11.83
C ALA A 27 6.05 1.29 10.59
N VAL A 28 5.49 0.67 9.54
CA VAL A 28 6.18 0.49 8.25
C VAL A 28 6.55 1.84 7.64
N ILE A 29 5.59 2.77 7.53
CA ILE A 29 5.83 4.10 6.96
C ILE A 29 6.80 4.90 7.84
N GLU A 30 6.75 4.81 9.17
CA GLU A 30 7.74 5.44 10.04
C GLU A 30 9.15 4.89 9.84
N GLY A 31 9.30 3.57 9.63
CA GLY A 31 10.56 2.95 9.26
C GLY A 31 11.09 3.48 7.91
N LEU A 32 10.22 3.61 6.92
CA LEU A 32 10.55 4.16 5.60
C LEU A 32 10.88 5.67 5.65
N GLN A 33 10.23 6.45 6.52
CA GLN A 33 10.55 7.87 6.71
C GLN A 33 11.97 8.08 7.23
N ARG A 34 12.43 7.22 8.14
CA ARG A 34 13.82 7.24 8.63
C ARG A 34 14.82 6.86 7.55
N ARG A 35 14.42 6.00 6.61
CA ARG A 35 15.28 5.48 5.52
C ARG A 35 14.54 5.54 4.18
N PRO A 36 14.39 6.73 3.57
CA PRO A 36 13.59 6.89 2.35
C PRO A 36 14.14 6.11 1.15
N ARG A 37 15.45 5.80 1.15
CA ARG A 37 16.08 4.92 0.14
C ARG A 37 15.63 3.46 0.25
N ALA A 38 15.12 3.02 1.41
CA ALA A 38 14.64 1.65 1.60
C ALA A 38 13.29 1.39 0.91
N VAL A 39 12.57 2.43 0.46
CA VAL A 39 11.31 2.28 -0.28
C VAL A 39 11.48 1.38 -1.50
N SER A 40 12.60 1.48 -2.22
CA SER A 40 12.84 0.68 -3.42
C SER A 40 13.09 -0.82 -3.14
N TYR A 41 13.55 -1.15 -1.93
CA TYR A 41 13.97 -2.50 -1.54
C TYR A 41 13.05 -3.15 -0.50
N SER A 42 12.07 -2.41 0.03
CA SER A 42 11.21 -2.89 1.10
C SER A 42 10.18 -3.89 0.56
N ALA A 43 10.13 -5.08 1.17
CA ALA A 43 9.10 -6.08 0.91
C ALA A 43 7.68 -5.53 1.15
N PHE A 44 7.54 -4.61 2.11
CA PHE A 44 6.25 -3.97 2.41
C PHE A 44 5.75 -3.10 1.25
N VAL A 45 6.64 -2.44 0.51
CA VAL A 45 6.27 -1.67 -0.68
C VAL A 45 5.80 -2.59 -1.81
N GLY A 46 6.27 -3.84 -1.84
CA GLY A 46 5.81 -4.86 -2.77
C GLY A 46 4.35 -5.29 -2.57
N ILE A 47 3.87 -5.25 -1.33
CA ILE A 47 2.50 -5.65 -0.96
C ILE A 47 1.53 -4.46 -0.80
N MET A 48 2.00 -3.22 -1.01
CA MET A 48 1.12 -2.04 -1.10
C MET A 48 0.29 -2.07 -2.39
N PRO A 49 -0.85 -1.35 -2.43
CA PRO A 49 -1.55 -1.05 -3.67
C PRO A 49 -0.60 -0.45 -4.71
N LEU A 50 -0.77 -0.84 -5.97
CA LEU A 50 0.09 -0.45 -7.08
C LEU A 50 0.23 1.08 -7.18
N GLU A 51 -0.85 1.78 -6.89
CA GLU A 51 -1.00 3.23 -7.08
C GLU A 51 -0.12 3.98 -6.06
N LEU A 52 -0.13 3.50 -4.81
CA LEU A 52 0.76 3.99 -3.75
C LEU A 52 2.21 3.64 -4.03
N ARG A 53 2.47 2.45 -4.57
CA ARG A 53 3.82 2.03 -4.92
C ARG A 53 4.41 2.92 -6.01
N SER A 54 3.64 3.22 -7.06
CA SER A 54 4.04 4.15 -8.13
C SER A 54 4.24 5.54 -7.55
N PHE A 55 3.30 6.05 -6.77
CA PHE A 55 3.40 7.35 -6.11
C PHE A 55 4.66 7.50 -5.23
N LEU A 56 5.10 6.46 -4.52
CA LEU A 56 6.33 6.51 -3.73
C LEU A 56 7.62 6.32 -4.56
N ARG A 57 7.54 5.55 -5.65
CA ARG A 57 8.67 5.30 -6.56
C ARG A 57 8.97 6.48 -7.47
N GLU A 58 7.96 7.20 -7.94
CA GLU A 58 8.09 8.37 -8.80
C GLU A 58 8.75 9.57 -8.09
N SER A 59 8.63 9.65 -6.76
CA SER A 59 9.35 10.66 -5.97
C SER A 59 10.75 10.20 -5.60
N GLU A 60 11.71 11.11 -5.56
CA GLU A 60 13.08 10.87 -5.10
C GLU A 60 13.44 11.77 -3.90
N GLY A 61 14.49 11.42 -3.15
CA GLY A 61 15.09 12.29 -2.13
C GLY A 61 14.10 12.89 -1.11
N MET A 62 13.99 14.22 -1.12
CA MET A 62 13.17 14.99 -0.18
C MET A 62 11.67 14.87 -0.47
N GLU A 63 11.27 14.81 -1.74
CA GLU A 63 9.88 14.62 -2.14
C GLU A 63 9.33 13.28 -1.64
N ARG A 64 10.15 12.22 -1.72
CA ARG A 64 9.76 10.90 -1.20
C ARG A 64 9.50 10.94 0.31
N LYS A 65 10.32 11.68 1.06
CA LYS A 65 10.14 11.88 2.50
C LYS A 65 8.84 12.63 2.80
N GLN A 66 8.50 13.66 2.02
CA GLN A 66 7.24 14.39 2.16
C GLN A 66 6.02 13.52 1.84
N ARG A 67 6.06 12.74 0.75
CA ARG A 67 4.98 11.78 0.40
C ARG A 67 4.75 10.75 1.50
N LEU A 68 5.82 10.22 2.09
CA LEU A 68 5.74 9.32 3.25
C LEU A 68 5.18 10.02 4.50
N GLN A 69 5.43 11.32 4.68
CA GLN A 69 4.85 12.11 5.78
C GLN A 69 3.34 12.30 5.60
N TRP A 70 2.88 12.63 4.40
CA TRP A 70 1.45 12.73 4.09
C TRP A 70 0.76 11.38 4.25
N LEU A 71 1.37 10.31 3.75
CA LEU A 71 0.83 8.96 3.89
C LEU A 71 0.65 8.57 5.36
N ARG A 72 1.62 8.90 6.24
CA ARG A 72 1.50 8.66 7.69
C ARG A 72 0.35 9.44 8.33
N ARG A 73 0.07 10.67 7.88
CA ARG A 73 -1.06 11.47 8.36
C ARG A 73 -2.38 10.89 7.88
N TRP A 74 -2.47 10.49 6.62
CA TRP A 74 -3.68 9.88 6.07
C TRP A 74 -4.00 8.53 6.72
N LEU A 75 -2.97 7.73 7.04
CA LEU A 75 -3.13 6.48 7.78
C LEU A 75 -3.72 6.66 9.20
N ASP A 76 -3.81 7.89 9.70
CA ASP A 76 -4.48 8.16 10.97
C ASP A 76 -6.01 8.15 10.84
N GLN A 77 -6.54 8.47 9.66
CA GLN A 77 -7.97 8.65 9.40
C GLN A 77 -8.52 7.69 8.34
N TYR A 78 -7.66 7.13 7.49
CA TYR A 78 -8.03 6.34 6.32
C TYR A 78 -7.22 5.05 6.22
N ALA A 79 -7.86 3.98 5.72
CA ALA A 79 -7.17 2.73 5.41
C ALA A 79 -6.28 2.88 4.18
N LEU A 80 -5.21 2.08 4.09
CA LEU A 80 -4.26 2.14 2.97
C LEU A 80 -4.94 1.98 1.60
N SER A 81 -5.95 1.11 1.51
CA SER A 81 -6.73 0.88 0.28
C SER A 81 -7.53 2.11 -0.15
N GLU A 82 -8.11 2.85 0.79
CA GLU A 82 -8.88 4.08 0.52
C GLU A 82 -7.95 5.18 -0.01
N ILE A 83 -6.76 5.31 0.59
CA ILE A 83 -5.74 6.26 0.15
C ILE A 83 -5.28 5.91 -1.27
N GLY A 84 -5.00 4.63 -1.55
CA GLY A 84 -4.62 4.18 -2.88
C GLY A 84 -5.68 4.48 -3.94
N LYS A 85 -6.96 4.28 -3.60
CA LYS A 85 -8.08 4.61 -4.49
C LYS A 85 -8.17 6.12 -4.75
N ALA A 86 -8.00 6.95 -3.72
CA ALA A 86 -8.01 8.41 -3.87
C ALA A 86 -6.86 8.90 -4.77
N ILE A 87 -5.65 8.34 -4.61
CA ILE A 87 -4.51 8.66 -5.48
C ILE A 87 -4.77 8.23 -6.91
N SER A 88 -5.36 7.04 -7.12
CA SER A 88 -5.76 6.55 -8.44
C SER A 88 -6.80 7.46 -9.11
N ASP A 89 -7.81 7.90 -8.37
CA ASP A 89 -8.86 8.80 -8.87
C ASP A 89 -8.27 10.14 -9.30
N VAL A 90 -7.35 10.70 -8.51
CA VAL A 90 -6.64 11.95 -8.85
C VAL A 90 -5.74 11.76 -10.07
N ALA A 91 -4.98 10.66 -10.14
CA ALA A 91 -4.12 10.36 -11.29
C ALA A 91 -4.95 10.13 -12.57
N SER A 92 -6.13 9.53 -12.45
CA SER A 92 -7.06 9.32 -13.57
C SER A 92 -7.74 10.61 -14.02
N ARG A 93 -7.94 11.59 -13.13
CA ARG A 93 -8.54 12.90 -13.46
C ARG A 93 -7.55 13.85 -14.11
N SER A 94 -6.25 13.68 -13.89
CA SER A 94 -5.22 14.51 -14.52
C SER A 94 -3.92 13.71 -14.73
N PRO A 95 -3.69 13.15 -15.93
CA PRO A 95 -2.39 12.58 -16.29
C PRO A 95 -1.32 13.65 -16.56
N VAL A 96 -1.69 14.93 -16.48
CA VAL A 96 -0.83 16.08 -16.77
C VAL A 96 -0.89 17.01 -15.56
N SER A 97 0.28 17.40 -15.04
CA SER A 97 0.53 18.41 -13.97
C SER A 97 1.07 17.85 -12.66
N LEU A 98 2.26 17.23 -12.69
CA LEU A 98 3.15 17.21 -11.51
C LEU A 98 4.30 18.25 -11.62
N GLU A 99 4.33 19.04 -12.69
CA GLU A 99 5.44 19.95 -13.02
C GLU A 99 5.11 21.45 -12.84
N HIS A 100 3.91 21.84 -12.42
CA HIS A 100 3.49 23.26 -12.36
C HIS A 100 3.07 23.82 -10.99
N VAL A 101 3.33 23.13 -9.87
CA VAL A 101 3.01 23.67 -8.52
C VAL A 101 4.19 24.47 -7.93
N GLU A 102 4.84 25.33 -8.72
CA GLU A 102 5.84 26.29 -8.22
C GLU A 102 5.55 27.76 -8.55
N HIS A 103 4.41 28.13 -9.16
CA HIS A 103 4.18 29.53 -9.58
C HIS A 103 2.81 30.13 -9.24
N GLN A 104 2.27 29.83 -8.05
CA GLN A 104 1.19 30.63 -7.45
C GLN A 104 1.41 30.80 -5.93
N LEU A 105 2.48 31.53 -5.59
CA LEU A 105 2.50 32.46 -4.47
C LEU A 105 3.01 33.81 -4.99
#